data_AF-A0A932WM70-F1
#
_entry.id   AF-A0A932WM70-F1
#
_cell.length_a   1.000
_cell.length_b   1.000
_cell.length_c   1.000
_cell.angle_alpha   90.00
_cell.angle_beta   90.00
_cell.angle_gamma   90.00
#
_symmetry.space_group_name_H-M   'P 1'
#
loop_
_entity.id
_entity.type
_entity.pdbx_description
1 polymer ?
#
loop_
_entity_poly.entity_id
_entity_poly.type
_entity_poly.pdbx_seq_one_letter_code
_entity_poly.pdbx_strand_id
1 'polypeptide(L)'
;MNAALGVRQPLATAWFNEQLRPRDRATMLSFRSTVGTAGAAIGLLAGGFVADRRGIPVHWGLAGAAALLAVPCYLAMSRRAADPAPATTA
;
A
#
# COMPACT_ATOMS: atom_id res chain seq x y z
N MET A 1 -2.88 -19.22 0.85
CA MET A 1 -3.81 -18.07 0.88
C MET A 1 -3.00 -16.78 1.04
N ASN A 2 -2.25 -16.35 0.00
CA ASN A 2 -1.40 -15.14 0.04
C ASN A 2 -1.28 -14.43 -1.33
N ALA A 3 -2.01 -14.89 -2.35
CA ALA A 3 -1.84 -14.39 -3.73
C ALA A 3 -2.08 -12.88 -3.82
N ALA A 4 -3.11 -12.36 -3.12
CA ALA A 4 -3.40 -10.93 -3.09
C ALA A 4 -2.26 -10.11 -2.44
N LEU A 5 -1.67 -10.59 -1.34
CA LEU A 5 -0.50 -9.96 -0.74
C LEU A 5 0.73 -10.02 -1.65
N GLY A 6 0.94 -11.15 -2.33
CA GLY A 6 2.06 -11.38 -3.25
C GLY A 6 2.01 -10.50 -4.49
N VAL A 7 0.82 -10.25 -5.05
CA VAL A 7 0.63 -9.38 -6.23
C VAL A 7 0.71 -7.89 -5.89
N ARG A 8 0.33 -7.49 -4.67
CA ARG A 8 0.29 -6.07 -4.27
C ARG A 8 1.66 -5.40 -4.35
N GLN A 9 2.72 -6.11 -3.94
CA GLN A 9 4.07 -5.57 -3.88
C GLN A 9 4.67 -5.24 -5.27
N PRO A 10 4.66 -6.14 -6.27
CA PRO A 10 5.15 -5.82 -7.61
C PRO A 10 4.28 -4.76 -8.30
N LEU A 11 2.95 -4.77 -8.10
CA LEU A 11 2.06 -3.76 -8.68
C LEU A 11 2.37 -2.35 -8.15
N ALA A 12 2.56 -2.22 -6.83
CA ALA A 12 2.95 -0.95 -6.22
C ALA A 12 4.31 -0.46 -6.75
N THR A 13 5.28 -1.35 -6.88
CA THR A 13 6.61 -0.99 -7.40
C THR A 13 6.57 -0.56 -8.86
N ALA A 14 5.79 -1.23 -9.72
CA ALA A 14 5.60 -0.83 -11.11
C ALA A 14 4.98 0.57 -11.21
N TRP A 15 3.91 0.83 -10.46
CA TRP A 15 3.26 2.14 -10.41
C TRP A 15 4.19 3.26 -9.94
N PHE A 16 4.98 3.02 -8.89
CA PHE A 16 5.96 4.00 -8.42
C PHE A 16 7.04 4.29 -9.46
N ASN A 17 7.47 3.29 -10.24
CA ASN A 17 8.46 3.50 -11.30
C ASN A 17 7.93 4.42 -12.41
N GLU A 18 6.65 4.34 -12.74
CA GLU A 18 6.01 5.21 -13.74
C GLU A 18 5.83 6.64 -13.21
N GLN A 19 5.51 6.80 -11.93
CA GLN A 19 5.13 8.11 -11.37
C GLN A 19 6.30 8.91 -10.79
N LEU A 20 7.41 8.27 -10.42
CA LEU A 20 8.54 8.95 -9.76
C LEU A 20 9.71 9.22 -10.70
N ARG A 21 10.18 10.47 -10.68
CA ARG A 21 11.46 10.88 -11.27
C ARG A 21 12.62 10.17 -10.57
N PRO A 22 13.70 9.80 -11.27
CA PRO A 22 14.81 9.02 -10.71
C PRO A 22 15.39 9.59 -9.40
N ARG A 23 15.47 10.91 -9.29
CA ARG A 23 15.98 11.63 -8.11
C ARG A 23 15.15 11.42 -6.83
N ASP A 24 13.83 11.30 -6.96
CA ASP A 24 12.91 11.27 -5.80
C ASP A 24 12.60 9.82 -5.33
N ARG A 25 13.02 8.81 -6.10
CA ARG A 25 12.71 7.39 -5.87
C ARG A 25 13.26 6.84 -4.56
N ALA A 26 14.51 7.16 -4.23
CA ALA A 26 15.16 6.66 -3.02
C ALA A 26 14.44 7.16 -1.75
N THR A 27 14.16 8.46 -1.69
CA THR A 27 13.46 9.08 -0.56
C THR A 27 12.06 8.52 -0.38
N MET A 28 11.30 8.37 -1.47
CA MET A 28 9.96 7.80 -1.41
C MET A 28 9.94 6.33 -1.03
N LEU A 29 10.94 5.55 -1.47
CA LEU A 29 11.07 4.16 -1.04
C LEU A 29 11.34 4.05 0.46
N SER A 30 12.25 4.87 1.00
CA SER A 30 12.51 4.94 2.43
C SER A 30 11.28 5.37 3.21
N PHE A 31 10.60 6.42 2.78
CA PHE A 31 9.36 6.89 3.40
C PHE A 31 8.28 5.81 3.43
N ARG A 32 8.05 5.13 2.30
CA ARG A 32 7.13 3.99 2.20
C ARG A 32 7.50 2.88 3.19
N SER A 33 8.79 2.55 3.31
CA SER A 33 9.26 1.55 4.26
C SER A 33 9.00 1.98 5.70
N THR A 34 9.31 3.23 6.05
CA THR A 34 9.07 3.78 7.40
C THR A 34 7.59 3.74 7.76
N VAL A 35 6.71 4.19 6.86
CA VAL A 35 5.25 4.14 7.06
C VAL A 35 4.76 2.70 7.17
N GLY A 36 5.30 1.78 6.35
CA GLY A 36 4.98 0.36 6.42
C GLY A 36 5.33 -0.25 7.78
N THR A 37 6.54 0.00 8.28
CA THR A 37 7.00 -0.48 9.59
C THR A 37 6.22 0.15 10.73
N ALA A 38 6.01 1.47 10.71
CA ALA A 38 5.24 2.17 11.72
C ALA A 38 3.78 1.68 11.77
N GLY A 39 3.15 1.52 10.61
CA GLY A 39 1.80 0.96 10.50
C GLY A 39 1.72 -0.47 11.02
N ALA A 40 2.71 -1.30 10.72
CA ALA A 40 2.78 -2.67 11.25
C ALA A 40 2.91 -2.68 12.79
N ALA A 41 3.77 -1.82 13.36
CA ALA A 41 3.93 -1.70 14.80
C ALA A 41 2.62 -1.25 15.49
N ILE A 42 1.98 -0.21 14.95
CA ILE A 42 0.69 0.27 15.46
C ILE A 42 -0.38 -0.82 15.34
N GLY A 43 -0.46 -1.49 14.19
CA GLY A 43 -1.42 -2.56 13.94
C GLY A 43 -1.24 -3.75 14.88
N LEU A 44 0.01 -4.11 15.19
CA LEU A 44 0.30 -5.19 16.14
C LEU A 44 -0.09 -4.82 17.56
N LEU A 45 0.28 -3.62 18.03
CA LEU A 45 -0.03 -3.16 19.39
C LEU A 45 -1.54 -2.99 19.59
N ALA A 46 -2.20 -2.27 18.69
CA ALA A 46 -3.65 -2.08 18.75
C ALA A 46 -4.40 -3.40 18.54
N GLY A 47 -3.93 -4.23 17.62
CA GLY A 47 -4.51 -5.54 17.34
C GLY A 47 -4.42 -6.48 18.53
N GLY A 48 -3.24 -6.59 19.16
CA GLY A 48 -3.01 -7.38 20.37
C GLY A 48 -3.88 -6.90 21.53
N PHE A 49 -3.92 -5.59 21.77
CA PHE A 49 -4.78 -5.02 22.81
C PHE A 49 -6.27 -5.34 22.61
N VAL A 50 -6.76 -5.31 21.36
CA VAL A 50 -8.15 -5.68 21.05
C VAL A 50 -8.37 -7.18 21.20
N ALA A 51 -7.41 -8.00 20.77
CA ALA A 51 -7.47 -9.44 20.91
C ALA A 51 -7.53 -9.87 22.39
N ASP A 52 -6.74 -9.24 23.25
CA ASP A 52 -6.70 -9.54 24.69
C ASP A 52 -8.02 -9.18 25.39
N ARG A 53 -8.68 -8.09 24.99
CA ARG A 53 -9.90 -7.61 25.67
C ARG A 53 -11.20 -8.13 25.10
N ARG A 54 -11.26 -8.38 23.79
CA ARG A 54 -12.50 -8.73 23.07
C ARG A 54 -12.40 -10.04 22.29
N GLY A 55 -11.27 -10.72 22.38
CA GLY A 55 -11.00 -11.98 21.71
C GLY A 55 -10.58 -11.81 20.25
N ILE A 56 -10.07 -12.92 19.72
CA ILE A 56 -9.55 -13.04 18.35
C ILE A 56 -10.59 -12.72 17.26
N PRO A 57 -11.89 -13.09 17.37
CA PRO A 57 -12.87 -12.80 16.31
C PRO A 57 -13.06 -11.30 16.05
N VAL A 58 -13.07 -10.49 17.12
CA VAL A 58 -13.25 -9.03 17.02
C VAL A 58 -12.02 -8.38 16.39
N HIS A 59 -10.82 -8.87 16.72
CA HIS A 59 -9.57 -8.42 16.10
C HIS A 59 -9.57 -8.65 14.58
N TRP A 60 -10.01 -9.83 14.11
CA TRP A 60 -10.12 -10.10 12.68
C TRP A 60 -11.12 -9.18 11.97
N GLY A 61 -12.25 -8.88 12.61
CA GLY A 61 -13.21 -7.90 12.10
C GLY A 61 -12.59 -6.51 11.94
N LEU A 62 -11.81 -6.07 12.94
CA LEU A 62 -11.10 -4.79 12.89
C LEU A 62 -10.03 -4.75 11.78
N ALA A 63 -9.26 -5.83 11.64
CA ALA A 63 -8.25 -5.94 10.58
C ALA A 63 -8.89 -5.92 9.18
N GLY A 64 -10.02 -6.61 9.00
CA GLY A 64 -10.80 -6.56 7.76
C GLY A 64 -11.35 -5.17 7.46
N ALA A 65 -11.91 -4.49 8.47
CA ALA A 65 -12.42 -3.12 8.33
C ALA A 65 -11.29 -2.14 7.96
N ALA A 66 -10.12 -2.25 8.60
CA ALA A 66 -8.95 -1.44 8.25
C ALA A 66 -8.49 -1.68 6.81
N ALA A 67 -8.53 -2.92 6.32
CA ALA A 67 -8.22 -3.23 4.92
C ALA A 67 -9.25 -2.61 3.96
N LEU A 68 -10.54 -2.65 4.30
CA LEU A 68 -11.60 -2.04 3.49
C LEU A 68 -11.48 -0.51 3.43
N LEU A 69 -11.03 0.14 4.50
CA LEU A 69 -10.76 1.59 4.51
C LEU A 69 -9.66 2.00 3.50
N ALA A 70 -8.77 1.07 3.11
CA ALA A 70 -7.78 1.36 2.08
C ALA A 70 -8.39 1.39 0.66
N VAL A 71 -9.52 0.73 0.42
CA VAL A 71 -10.20 0.67 -0.89
C VAL A 71 -10.51 2.05 -1.47
N PRO A 72 -11.19 2.98 -0.75
CA PRO A 72 -11.44 4.31 -1.29
C PRO A 72 -10.16 5.09 -1.61
N CYS A 73 -9.08 4.89 -0.84
CA CYS A 73 -7.79 5.51 -1.15
C CYS A 73 -7.22 5.00 -2.49
N TYR A 74 -7.35 3.70 -2.79
CA TYR A 74 -6.95 3.15 -4.09
C TYR A 74 -7.86 3.62 -5.22
N LEU A 75 -9.18 3.71 -4.99
CA LEU A 75 -10.13 4.17 -6.00
C LEU A 75 -9.96 5.67 -6.32
N ALA A 76 -9.59 6.48 -5.33
CA ALA A 76 -9.28 7.90 -5.51
C ALA A 76 -7.96 8.14 -6.26
N MET A 77 -7.11 7.12 -6.38
CA MET A 77 -5.84 7.22 -7.08
C MET A 77 -6.10 7.26 -8.60
N SER A 78 -6.08 8.46 -9.19
CA SER A 78 -6.27 8.66 -10.63
C SER A 78 -5.12 8.03 -11.42
N ARG A 79 -5.45 7.25 -12.45
CA ARG A 79 -4.50 6.88 -13.52
C ARG A 79 -4.03 8.14 -14.22
N ARG A 80 -2.74 8.47 -14.05
CA ARG A 80 -2.10 9.46 -14.93
C ARG A 80 -2.10 8.82 -16.31
N ALA A 81 -2.73 9.47 -17.30
CA ALA A 81 -2.69 9.01 -18.67
C ALA A 81 -1.21 8.89 -19.08
N ALA A 82 -0.84 7.76 -19.67
CA ALA A 82 0.50 7.60 -20.22
C ALA A 82 0.75 8.74 -21.20
N ASP A 83 1.86 9.47 -21.03
CA ASP A 83 2.27 10.46 -22.02
C ASP A 83 2.39 9.75 -23.38
N PRO A 84 1.80 10.29 -24.46
CA PRO A 84 1.89 9.67 -25.77
C PRO A 84 3.36 9.47 -26.12
N ALA A 85 3.71 8.24 -26.53
CA ALA A 85 5.08 7.88 -26.90
C ALA A 85 5.61 8.91 -27.92
N PRO A 86 6.87 9.38 -27.79
CA PRO A 86 7.44 10.30 -28.76
C PRO A 86 7.36 9.66 -30.14
N ALA A 87 6.73 10.35 -31.08
CA ALA A 87 6.63 9.88 -32.45
C ALA A 87 8.05 9.67 -32.98
N THR A 88 8.45 8.41 -33.14
CA THR A 88 9.67 8.04 -33.85
C THR A 88 9.48 8.47 -35.30
N THR A 89 9.86 9.70 -35.62
CA THR A 89 10.18 10.12 -36.98
C THR A 89 11.48 9.43 -37.37
N ALA A 90 11.35 8.34 -38.13
CA ALA A 90 12.41 7.75 -38.93
C ALA A 90 12.23 8.20 -40.38
#